data_AF-A0A1Q1G8A2-F1
#
_entry.id   AF-A0A1Q1G8A2-F1
#
_cell.length_a   1.000
_cell.length_b   1.000
_cell.length_c   1.000
_cell.angle_alpha   90.00
_cell.angle_beta   90.00
_cell.angle_gamma   90.00
#
_symmetry.space_group_name_H-M   'P 1'
#
loop_
_entity.id
_entity.type
_entity.pdbx_description
1 polymer ?
#
loop_
_entity_poly.entity_id
_entity_poly.type
_entity_poly.pdbx_seq_one_letter_code
_entity_poly.pdbx_strand_id
1 'polypeptide(L)'
;VLLGLFSVWNVSFLGCPARAILPYCQALQKLAPHIQQVSMESNGKGVSIDGTPLPYDAGEIDFGEPGTNGQHSFYQLIHQGRVVPCDFIGIIKS
;
A
#
# COMPACT_ATOMS: atom_id res chain seq x y z
N VAL A 1 -14.64 -2.98 -3.80
CA VAL A 1 -14.70 -2.00 -4.91
C VAL A 1 -14.11 -0.65 -4.50
N LEU A 2 -14.65 0.05 -3.49
CA LEU A 2 -14.19 1.41 -3.12
C LEU A 2 -12.68 1.52 -2.80
N LEU A 3 -12.14 0.61 -1.98
CA LEU A 3 -10.69 0.61 -1.68
C LEU A 3 -9.81 0.44 -2.92
N GLY A 4 -10.24 -0.39 -3.89
CA GLY A 4 -9.53 -0.53 -5.17
C GLY A 4 -9.58 0.75 -6.01
N LEU A 5 -10.71 1.47 -6.01
CA LEU A 5 -10.82 2.76 -6.69
C LEU A 5 -9.92 3.83 -6.04
N PHE A 6 -9.79 3.83 -4.71
CA PHE A 6 -8.86 4.73 -4.03
C PHE A 6 -7.40 4.40 -4.35
N SER A 7 -7.03 3.12 -4.44
CA SER A 7 -5.69 2.73 -4.89
C SER A 7 -5.40 3.25 -6.31
N VAL A 8 -6.29 2.99 -7.28
CA VAL A 8 -6.15 3.50 -8.65
C VAL A 8 -6.08 5.04 -8.68
N TRP A 9 -6.92 5.72 -7.90
CA TRP A 9 -6.90 7.18 -7.82
C TRP A 9 -5.56 7.71 -7.31
N ASN A 10 -5.04 7.14 -6.22
CA ASN A 10 -3.79 7.58 -5.63
C ASN A 10 -2.59 7.28 -6.54
N VAL A 11 -2.51 6.08 -7.12
CA VAL A 11 -1.38 5.68 -7.98
C VAL A 11 -1.44 6.36 -9.33
N SER A 12 -2.54 6.19 -10.06
CA SER A 12 -2.64 6.59 -11.47
C SER A 12 -2.96 8.07 -11.68
N PHE A 13 -3.63 8.73 -10.72
CA PHE A 13 -4.03 10.14 -10.88
C PHE A 13 -3.26 11.09 -9.97
N LEU A 14 -2.98 10.71 -8.71
CA LEU A 14 -2.20 11.54 -7.79
C LEU A 14 -0.69 11.22 -7.81
N GLY A 15 -0.26 10.21 -8.56
CA GLY A 15 1.15 9.85 -8.70
C GLY A 15 1.80 9.42 -7.39
N CYS A 16 1.03 8.79 -6.48
CA CYS A 16 1.53 8.23 -5.23
C CYS A 16 1.84 6.74 -5.43
N PRO A 17 3.12 6.35 -5.68
CA PRO A 17 3.45 5.00 -6.11
C PRO A 17 3.50 3.98 -4.97
N ALA A 18 3.44 4.42 -3.71
CA ALA A 18 3.59 3.57 -2.54
C ALA A 18 2.37 3.69 -1.63
N ARG A 19 2.02 2.60 -0.95
CA ARG A 19 0.94 2.55 0.04
C ARG A 19 1.44 1.88 1.32
N ALA A 20 1.11 2.49 2.45
CA ALA A 20 1.47 1.98 3.77
C ALA A 20 0.29 1.24 4.42
N ILE A 21 0.51 0.00 4.86
CA ILE A 21 -0.46 -0.84 5.57
C ILE A 21 -0.09 -0.86 7.04
N LEU A 22 -0.89 -0.22 7.89
CA LEU A 22 -0.51 0.15 9.25
C LEU A 22 -1.49 -0.46 10.27
N PRO A 23 -1.38 -1.76 10.59
CA PRO A 23 -2.24 -2.39 11.57
C PRO A 23 -1.82 -2.04 13.00
N TYR A 24 -2.71 -1.42 13.79
CA TYR A 24 -2.50 -1.12 15.21
C TYR A 24 -2.81 -2.36 16.07
N CYS A 25 -2.17 -3.48 15.73
CA CYS A 25 -2.26 -4.75 16.43
C CYS A 25 -1.05 -5.62 16.07
N GLN A 26 -0.24 -6.00 17.08
CA GLN A 26 0.95 -6.83 16.87
C GLN A 26 0.62 -8.22 16.31
N ALA A 27 -0.58 -8.76 16.61
CA ALA A 27 -1.02 -10.04 16.05
C ALA A 27 -1.10 -10.01 14.51
N LEU A 28 -1.23 -8.83 13.90
CA LEU A 28 -1.28 -8.63 12.45
C LEU A 28 0.09 -8.31 11.83
N GLN A 29 1.21 -8.58 12.51
CA GLN A 29 2.57 -8.31 11.98
C GLN A 29 2.89 -8.97 10.63
N LYS A 30 2.18 -10.04 10.24
CA LYS A 30 2.36 -10.70 8.94
C LYS A 30 1.36 -10.25 7.88
N LEU A 31 0.44 -9.33 8.21
CA LEU A 31 -0.55 -8.83 7.27
C LEU A 31 0.11 -8.04 6.12
N ALA A 32 0.96 -7.05 6.44
CA ALA A 32 1.63 -6.25 5.40
C ALA A 32 2.49 -7.13 4.47
N PRO A 33 3.35 -8.05 4.96
CA PRO A 33 4.06 -9.01 4.09
C PRO A 33 3.15 -9.89 3.23
N HIS A 34 1.99 -10.29 3.74
CA HIS A 34 1.04 -11.07 2.95
C HIS A 34 0.41 -10.23 1.83
N ILE A 35 -0.02 -9.00 2.13
CA ILE A 35 -0.62 -8.10 1.14
C ILE A 35 0.40 -7.66 0.09
N GLN A 36 1.68 -7.50 0.46
CA GLN A 36 2.76 -7.25 -0.49
C GLN A 36 2.75 -8.27 -1.63
N GLN A 37 2.71 -9.56 -1.30
CA GLN A 37 2.63 -10.58 -2.33
C GLN A 37 1.31 -10.47 -3.13
N VAL A 38 0.17 -10.44 -2.43
CA VAL A 38 -1.16 -10.42 -3.07
C VAL A 38 -1.29 -9.28 -4.08
N SER A 39 -0.84 -8.09 -3.73
CA SER A 39 -0.99 -6.88 -4.55
C SER A 39 0.11 -6.78 -5.61
N MET A 40 1.37 -6.82 -5.19
CA MET A 40 2.50 -6.52 -6.07
C MET A 40 2.72 -7.62 -7.12
N GLU A 41 2.51 -8.89 -6.76
CA GLU A 41 2.63 -10.00 -7.72
C GLU A 41 1.45 -10.03 -8.71
N SER A 42 0.25 -9.67 -8.24
CA SER A 42 -0.94 -9.63 -9.10
C SER A 42 -0.90 -8.47 -10.09
N ASN A 43 -0.58 -7.27 -9.60
CA ASN A 43 -0.82 -6.01 -10.31
C ASN A 43 0.45 -5.33 -10.85
N GLY A 44 1.64 -5.74 -10.39
CA GLY A 44 2.93 -5.24 -10.89
C GLY A 44 3.25 -5.77 -12.28
N LYS A 45 2.50 -5.32 -13.28
CA LYS A 45 2.54 -5.81 -14.67
C LYS A 45 2.83 -4.66 -15.63
N GLY A 46 3.62 -4.93 -16.68
CA GLY A 46 3.92 -3.95 -17.74
C GLY A 46 3.11 -4.13 -19.02
N VAL A 47 2.20 -5.12 -19.05
CA VAL A 47 1.47 -5.52 -20.26
C VAL A 47 0.00 -5.77 -19.90
N SER A 48 -0.91 -5.29 -20.74
CA SER A 48 -2.36 -5.53 -20.64
C SER A 48 -2.74 -6.98 -20.95
N ILE A 49 -3.99 -7.35 -20.67
CA ILE A 49 -4.50 -8.70 -20.93
C ILE A 49 -4.43 -9.08 -22.42
N ASP A 50 -4.50 -8.10 -23.32
CA ASP A 50 -4.42 -8.28 -24.77
C ASP A 50 -2.97 -8.35 -25.28
N GLY A 51 -1.97 -8.35 -24.39
CA GLY A 51 -0.56 -8.43 -24.75
C GLY A 51 0.07 -7.09 -25.18
N THR A 52 -0.68 -5.98 -25.10
CA THR A 52 -0.15 -4.65 -25.45
C THR A 52 0.57 -4.03 -24.25
N PRO A 53 1.80 -3.48 -24.41
CA PRO A 53 2.49 -2.78 -23.33
C PRO A 53 1.67 -1.63 -22.75
N LEU A 54 1.70 -1.47 -21.41
CA LEU A 54 0.99 -0.39 -20.73
C LEU A 54 1.72 0.94 -20.90
N PRO A 55 1.02 2.05 -21.21
CA PRO A 55 1.63 3.38 -21.32
C PRO A 55 1.79 4.09 -19.97
N TYR A 56 1.52 3.39 -18.86
CA TYR A 56 1.57 3.89 -17.48
C TYR A 56 2.07 2.77 -16.55
N ASP A 57 2.54 3.17 -15.37
CA ASP A 57 2.93 2.22 -14.32
C ASP A 57 1.69 1.61 -13.64
N ALA A 58 1.70 0.30 -13.44
CA ALA A 58 0.63 -0.44 -12.80
C ALA A 58 1.08 -1.05 -11.47
N GLY A 59 0.15 -1.04 -10.50
CA GLY A 59 0.38 -1.52 -9.14
C GLY A 59 1.12 -0.52 -8.26
N GLU A 60 0.76 -0.51 -6.98
CA GLU A 60 1.46 0.20 -5.92
C GLU A 60 2.57 -0.65 -5.29
N ILE A 61 3.55 0.02 -4.70
CA ILE A 61 4.52 -0.57 -3.78
C ILE A 61 3.89 -0.62 -2.39
N ASP A 62 3.53 -1.81 -1.94
CA ASP A 62 2.99 -2.02 -0.60
C ASP A 62 4.11 -2.22 0.43
N PHE A 63 4.00 -1.55 1.58
CA PHE A 63 4.86 -1.79 2.72
C PHE A 63 4.14 -1.49 4.04
N GLY A 64 4.70 -1.90 5.17
CA GLY A 64 4.09 -1.59 6.45
C GLY A 64 4.65 -2.39 7.61
N GLU A 65 4.37 -1.89 8.80
CA GLU A 65 4.69 -2.49 10.09
C GLU A 65 3.52 -2.21 11.05
N PRO A 66 3.29 -3.05 12.07
CA PRO A 66 2.32 -2.75 13.09
C PRO A 66 2.56 -1.41 13.77
N GLY A 67 1.46 -0.73 14.13
CA GLY A 67 1.48 0.40 15.05
C GLY A 67 1.68 -0.10 16.49
N THR A 68 2.49 0.55 17.33
CA THR A 68 3.18 1.83 17.10
C THR A 68 4.60 1.71 16.53
N ASN A 69 5.11 0.50 16.27
CA ASN A 69 6.49 0.28 15.78
C ASN A 69 6.82 1.13 14.54
N GLY A 70 5.92 1.17 13.55
CA GLY A 70 6.09 1.98 12.34
C GLY A 70 6.23 3.49 12.61
N GLN A 71 5.61 4.00 13.68
CA GLN A 71 5.69 5.43 14.06
C GLN A 71 7.12 5.85 14.40
N HIS A 72 7.92 4.92 14.92
CA HIS A 72 9.31 5.14 15.30
C HIS A 72 10.31 4.69 14.23
N SER A 73 9.84 4.34 13.03
CA SER A 73 10.67 3.89 11.92
C SER A 73 10.60 4.83 10.71
N PHE A 74 9.41 4.96 10.10
CA PHE A 74 9.27 5.63 8.79
C PHE A 74 8.18 6.71 8.73
N TYR A 75 7.43 6.94 9.80
CA TYR A 75 6.37 7.97 9.82
C TYR A 75 6.90 9.39 9.57
N GLN A 76 8.16 9.68 9.94
CA GLN A 76 8.80 10.95 9.64
C GLN A 76 8.78 11.27 8.13
N LEU A 77 9.04 10.28 7.28
CA LEU A 77 8.99 10.43 5.83
C LEU A 77 7.54 10.61 5.35
N ILE A 78 6.59 9.90 5.93
CA ILE A 78 5.16 10.02 5.58
C ILE A 78 4.63 11.42 5.91
N HIS A 79 5.05 12.00 7.05
CA HIS A 79 4.56 13.30 7.49
C HIS A 79 5.27 14.50 6.85
N GLN A 80 6.58 14.43 6.62
CA GLN A 80 7.37 15.59 6.18
C GLN A 80 8.11 15.36 4.86
N GLY A 81 8.10 14.14 4.33
CA GLY A 81 8.79 13.77 3.11
C GLY A 81 7.83 13.61 1.94
N ARG A 82 7.61 12.35 1.54
CA ARG A 82 6.77 12.02 0.38
C ARG A 82 5.37 11.65 0.85
N VAL A 83 4.38 12.04 0.06
CA VAL A 83 2.99 11.62 0.30
C VAL A 83 2.90 10.11 0.07
N VAL A 84 2.46 9.40 1.10
CA VAL A 84 2.22 7.96 1.07
C VAL A 84 0.81 7.71 1.62
N PRO A 85 -0.17 7.33 0.80
CA PRO A 85 -1.47 6.87 1.25
C PRO A 85 -1.34 5.76 2.31
N CYS A 86 -2.14 5.87 3.38
CA CYS A 86 -2.05 4.99 4.55
C CYS A 86 -3.37 4.28 4.83
N ASP A 87 -3.33 2.96 4.87
CA ASP A 87 -4.45 2.11 5.29
C ASP A 87 -4.26 1.73 6.77
N PHE A 88 -5.03 2.39 7.64
CA PHE A 88 -5.03 2.14 9.09
C PHE A 88 -6.02 1.04 9.45
N ILE A 89 -5.57 0.06 10.24
CA ILE A 89 -6.40 -1.06 10.69
C ILE A 89 -6.34 -1.13 12.21
N GLY A 90 -7.48 -1.02 12.88
CA GLY A 90 -7.61 -1.11 14.33
C GLY A 90 -8.56 -2.21 14.77
N ILE A 91 -8.39 -2.68 16.00
CA ILE A 91 -9.30 -3.63 16.66
C ILE A 91 -9.98 -2.93 17.84
N ILE A 92 -11.26 -3.23 18.08
CA ILE A 92 -12.03 -2.60 19.17
C ILE A 92 -11.69 -3.24 20.53
N LYS A 93 -11.29 -4.52 20.53
CA LYS A 93 -10.97 -5.29 21.74
C LYS A 93 -9.68 -6.06 21.52
N SER A 94 -8.86 -6.13 22.57
CA SER A 94 -7.64 -6.95 22.62
C SER A 94 -7.94 -8.39 22.95
#